data_AF-A0AAD8XHI8-F1
#
_entry.id   AF-A0AAD8XHI8-F1
#
_cell.length_a   1.000
_cell.length_b   1.000
_cell.length_c   1.000
_cell.angle_alpha   90.00
_cell.angle_beta   90.00
_cell.angle_gamma   90.00
#
_symmetry.space_group_name_H-M   'P 1'
#
loop_
_entity.id
_entity.type
_entity.pdbx_description
1 polymer ?
#
loop_
_entity_poly.entity_id
_entity_poly.type
_entity_poly.pdbx_seq_one_letter_code
_entity_poly.pdbx_strand_id
1 'polypeptide(L)'
;MLGSILKTVLSAAAVVSACTPPTEPLSNNITEGFGIQVQNASVPIIHNRYINLWSAGGGDQHLYLSPAGDSAFNLTLVNGVLSRGIIHAVINGEYTADDNTTKMFMTERGDPKAFFQPVYGCNPDTDAVQVELDFVSRAAVPGGFICFRSASGERHEARYSPPGNTGELLTSHPSIYDSPHTKPFSMISKLTEYLNPVIRADRPCYEVTLAVVPAPTA
;
A
#
# COMPACT_ATOMS: atom_id res chain seq x y z
N MET A 1 -9.36 -12.65 -57.34
CA MET A 1 -8.27 -12.73 -56.35
C MET A 1 -8.63 -11.74 -55.24
N LEU A 2 -9.52 -12.06 -54.27
CA LEU A 2 -9.33 -12.92 -53.10
C LEU A 2 -7.96 -12.72 -52.44
N GLY A 3 -7.95 -12.06 -51.28
CA GLY A 3 -6.77 -11.83 -50.45
C GLY A 3 -7.10 -11.01 -49.19
N SER A 4 -7.77 -11.66 -48.24
CA SER A 4 -8.24 -11.23 -46.92
C SER A 4 -7.53 -10.06 -46.21
N ILE A 5 -8.33 -9.09 -45.76
CA ILE A 5 -7.99 -8.17 -44.66
C ILE A 5 -8.26 -8.92 -43.34
N LEU A 6 -7.21 -9.35 -42.66
CA LEU A 6 -7.29 -9.97 -41.33
C LEU A 6 -7.64 -8.88 -40.30
N LYS A 7 -8.92 -8.81 -39.88
CA LYS A 7 -9.33 -7.99 -38.74
C LYS A 7 -9.12 -8.81 -37.47
N THR A 8 -7.97 -8.62 -36.82
CA THR A 8 -7.75 -9.12 -35.46
C THR A 8 -8.61 -8.28 -34.51
N VAL A 9 -9.74 -8.83 -34.07
CA VAL A 9 -10.51 -8.27 -32.96
C VAL A 9 -9.79 -8.66 -31.68
N LEU A 10 -9.13 -7.68 -31.05
CA LEU A 10 -8.59 -7.83 -29.70
C LEU A 10 -9.79 -7.80 -28.74
N SER A 11 -10.33 -8.97 -28.39
CA SER A 11 -11.29 -9.07 -27.31
C SER A 11 -10.56 -8.74 -26.00
N ALA A 12 -10.79 -7.55 -25.46
CA ALA A 12 -10.42 -7.25 -24.08
C ALA A 12 -11.27 -8.16 -23.18
N ALA A 13 -10.65 -9.20 -22.61
CA ALA A 13 -11.29 -9.98 -21.57
C ALA A 13 -11.41 -9.07 -20.34
N ALA A 14 -12.62 -8.62 -20.05
CA ALA A 14 -12.93 -8.06 -18.74
C ALA A 14 -12.78 -9.21 -17.74
N VAL A 15 -11.72 -9.16 -16.93
CA VAL A 15 -11.57 -10.07 -15.80
C VAL A 15 -12.61 -9.61 -14.77
N VAL A 16 -13.79 -10.23 -14.79
CA VAL A 16 -14.78 -10.03 -13.74
C VAL A 16 -14.26 -10.82 -12.56
N SER A 17 -13.82 -10.14 -11.49
CA SER A 17 -13.48 -10.81 -10.24
C SER A 17 -14.71 -11.58 -9.77
N ALA A 18 -14.57 -12.89 -9.57
CA ALA A 18 -15.65 -13.74 -9.09
C ALA A 18 -15.93 -13.53 -7.58
N CYS A 19 -15.04 -12.81 -6.89
CA CYS A 19 -15.14 -12.51 -5.48
C CYS A 19 -16.24 -11.47 -5.22
N THR A 20 -17.13 -11.78 -4.28
CA THR A 20 -18.10 -10.83 -3.74
C THR A 20 -17.80 -10.62 -2.26
N PRO A 21 -17.06 -9.56 -1.88
CA PRO A 21 -16.77 -9.26 -0.49
C PRO A 21 -18.07 -9.09 0.33
N PRO A 22 -18.13 -9.62 1.55
CA PRO A 22 -19.20 -9.27 2.48
C PRO A 22 -19.24 -7.76 2.74
N THR A 23 -20.43 -7.23 3.01
CA THR A 23 -20.63 -5.81 3.34
C THR A 23 -20.67 -5.53 4.84
N GLU A 24 -20.63 -6.57 5.66
CA GLU A 24 -20.68 -6.44 7.11
C GLU A 24 -19.42 -5.73 7.64
N PRO A 25 -19.56 -4.73 8.53
CA PRO A 25 -18.42 -4.01 9.05
C PRO A 25 -17.56 -4.92 9.92
N LEU A 26 -16.24 -4.84 9.73
CA LEU A 26 -15.28 -5.53 10.57
C LEU A 26 -14.92 -4.70 11.81
N SER A 27 -14.67 -5.40 12.92
CA SER A 27 -14.10 -4.81 14.14
C SER A 27 -12.79 -4.09 13.82
N ASN A 28 -12.56 -2.94 14.45
CA ASN A 28 -11.26 -2.27 14.44
C ASN A 28 -10.24 -2.92 15.41
N ASN A 29 -10.57 -4.09 15.95
CA ASN A 29 -9.70 -4.91 16.77
C ASN A 29 -9.53 -6.31 16.16
N ILE A 30 -8.28 -6.74 16.05
CA ILE A 30 -7.87 -8.11 15.70
C ILE A 30 -6.87 -8.53 16.78
N THR A 31 -7.32 -9.36 17.71
CA THR A 31 -6.56 -9.70 18.92
C THR A 31 -5.73 -10.96 18.78
N GLU A 32 -6.07 -11.85 17.83
CA GLU A 32 -5.19 -12.94 17.44
C GLU A 32 -3.96 -12.41 16.71
N GLY A 33 -2.84 -13.12 16.85
CA GLY A 33 -1.62 -12.82 16.10
C GLY A 33 -1.83 -13.01 14.60
N PHE A 34 -1.44 -12.02 13.81
CA PHE A 34 -1.43 -12.09 12.35
C PHE A 34 -0.13 -11.53 11.77
N GLY A 35 0.12 -11.86 10.50
CA GLY A 35 1.07 -11.19 9.63
C GLY A 35 0.35 -10.41 8.53
N ILE A 36 1.10 -9.57 7.83
CA ILE A 36 0.57 -8.80 6.70
C ILE A 36 1.31 -9.20 5.44
N GLN A 37 0.57 -9.56 4.40
CA GLN A 37 1.10 -9.80 3.06
C GLN A 37 0.75 -8.62 2.15
N VAL A 38 1.75 -8.12 1.42
CA VAL A 38 1.55 -7.07 0.42
C VAL A 38 1.02 -7.66 -0.87
N GLN A 39 0.00 -7.03 -1.42
CA GLN A 39 -0.59 -7.41 -2.70
C GLN A 39 -0.55 -6.24 -3.68
N ASN A 40 0.09 -6.49 -4.82
CA ASN A 40 0.09 -5.62 -5.98
C ASN A 40 0.57 -6.47 -7.18
N ALA A 41 -0.35 -7.16 -7.84
CA ALA A 41 -0.02 -8.09 -8.94
C ALA A 41 0.72 -7.41 -10.11
N SER A 42 0.57 -6.10 -10.27
CA SER A 42 1.25 -5.29 -11.27
C SER A 42 2.71 -4.96 -10.92
N VAL A 43 3.14 -5.21 -9.69
CA VAL A 43 4.52 -4.97 -9.22
C VAL A 43 5.09 -6.24 -8.58
N PRO A 44 5.57 -7.20 -9.39
CA PRO A 44 6.01 -8.52 -8.91
C PRO A 44 7.12 -8.51 -7.85
N ILE A 45 7.97 -7.47 -7.84
CA ILE A 45 9.09 -7.37 -6.88
C ILE A 45 8.63 -7.16 -5.42
N ILE A 46 7.41 -6.64 -5.21
CA ILE A 46 6.82 -6.47 -3.88
C ILE A 46 5.65 -7.42 -3.61
N HIS A 47 5.00 -7.92 -4.66
CA HIS A 47 3.82 -8.74 -4.55
C HIS A 47 4.06 -10.03 -3.76
N ASN A 48 3.10 -10.39 -2.91
CA ASN A 48 3.08 -11.58 -2.08
C ASN A 48 4.22 -11.70 -1.07
N ARG A 49 4.94 -10.59 -0.81
CA ARG A 49 5.93 -10.49 0.27
C ARG A 49 5.27 -10.11 1.58
N TYR A 50 5.79 -10.66 2.68
CA TYR A 50 5.31 -10.33 4.02
C TYR A 50 5.98 -9.07 4.54
N ILE A 51 5.26 -8.32 5.37
CA ILE A 51 5.86 -7.28 6.20
C ILE A 51 6.61 -7.95 7.35
N ASN A 52 7.91 -7.71 7.39
CA ASN A 52 8.83 -8.09 8.44
C ASN A 52 9.23 -6.86 9.27
N LEU A 53 9.76 -7.12 10.46
CA LEU A 53 10.22 -6.10 11.39
C LEU A 53 11.73 -6.17 11.58
N TRP A 54 12.41 -5.05 11.35
CA TRP A 54 13.86 -4.93 11.48
C TRP A 54 14.22 -4.00 12.63
N SER A 55 15.03 -4.47 13.59
CA SER A 55 15.49 -3.67 14.73
C SER A 55 16.31 -2.44 14.31
N ALA A 56 15.84 -1.24 14.65
CA ALA A 56 16.46 0.03 14.28
C ALA A 56 17.22 0.70 15.45
N GLY A 57 17.36 0.01 16.58
CA GLY A 57 17.89 0.57 17.82
C GLY A 57 16.82 1.30 18.64
N GLY A 58 17.09 1.53 19.93
CA GLY A 58 16.17 2.27 20.81
C GLY A 58 14.78 1.64 21.00
N GLY A 59 14.62 0.34 20.73
CA GLY A 59 13.33 -0.36 20.76
C GLY A 59 12.49 -0.24 19.49
N ASP A 60 12.91 0.61 18.54
CA ASP A 60 12.18 0.83 17.28
C ASP A 60 12.34 -0.35 16.31
N GLN A 61 11.31 -0.54 15.50
CA GLN A 61 11.29 -1.55 14.46
C GLN A 61 10.84 -0.95 13.14
N HIS A 62 11.67 -1.08 12.10
CA HIS A 62 11.29 -0.67 10.76
C HIS A 62 10.46 -1.76 10.08
N LEU A 63 9.44 -1.36 9.33
CA LEU A 63 8.65 -2.26 8.50
C LEU A 63 9.35 -2.39 7.14
N TYR A 64 9.81 -3.61 6.84
CA TYR A 64 10.40 -3.95 5.55
C TYR A 64 9.69 -5.15 4.93
N LEU A 65 9.77 -5.32 3.62
CA LEU A 65 9.30 -6.55 2.98
C LEU A 65 10.32 -7.69 3.13
N SER A 66 9.84 -8.88 3.49
CA SER A 66 10.60 -10.14 3.53
C SER A 66 11.40 -10.33 2.23
N PRO A 67 12.67 -10.72 2.24
CA PRO A 67 13.38 -11.35 3.35
C PRO A 67 14.05 -10.37 4.33
N ALA A 68 13.92 -9.06 4.14
CA ALA A 68 14.55 -8.09 5.02
C ALA A 68 13.83 -8.03 6.38
N GLY A 69 14.56 -8.25 7.47
CA GLY A 69 14.03 -8.20 8.84
C GLY A 69 13.44 -9.53 9.28
N ASP A 70 12.99 -9.59 10.52
CA ASP A 70 12.42 -10.78 11.13
C ASP A 70 10.94 -10.93 10.81
N SER A 71 10.49 -12.17 10.64
CA SER A 71 9.08 -12.48 10.38
C SER A 71 8.17 -11.96 11.50
N ALA A 72 7.03 -11.36 11.13
CA ALA A 72 6.10 -10.74 12.06
C ALA A 72 4.67 -11.29 11.88
N PHE A 73 4.39 -12.44 12.51
CA PHE A 73 3.05 -13.05 12.59
C PHE A 73 2.37 -12.87 13.95
N ASN A 74 2.94 -12.03 14.82
CA ASN A 74 2.41 -11.69 16.13
C ASN A 74 1.95 -10.23 16.19
N LEU A 75 1.55 -9.67 15.05
CA LEU A 75 0.92 -8.36 15.00
C LEU A 75 -0.52 -8.49 15.50
N THR A 76 -1.00 -7.40 16.07
CA THR A 76 -2.38 -7.23 16.51
C THR A 76 -2.89 -5.88 16.01
N LEU A 77 -4.20 -5.71 15.94
CA LEU A 77 -4.85 -4.43 15.66
C LEU A 77 -5.66 -4.05 16.89
N VAL A 78 -5.38 -2.88 17.46
CA VAL A 78 -6.11 -2.39 18.64
C VAL A 78 -6.61 -0.98 18.35
N ASN A 79 -7.94 -0.81 18.34
CA ASN A 79 -8.62 0.43 17.97
C ASN A 79 -8.08 1.03 16.65
N GLY A 80 -7.87 0.17 15.65
CA GLY A 80 -7.35 0.55 14.33
C GLY A 80 -5.84 0.78 14.28
N VAL A 81 -5.08 0.54 15.34
CA VAL A 81 -3.63 0.76 15.36
C VAL A 81 -2.88 -0.57 15.37
N LEU A 82 -2.05 -0.78 14.34
CA LEU A 82 -1.19 -1.96 14.25
C LEU A 82 -0.16 -1.95 15.38
N SER A 83 -0.09 -3.04 16.14
CA SER A 83 0.70 -3.13 17.37
C SER A 83 1.40 -4.48 17.51
N ARG A 84 2.55 -4.48 18.18
CA ARG A 84 3.27 -5.70 18.61
C ARG A 84 3.72 -5.53 20.05
N GLY A 85 2.96 -6.05 21.01
CA GLY A 85 3.17 -5.71 22.41
C GLY A 85 2.99 -4.21 22.65
N ILE A 86 4.01 -3.54 23.15
CA ILE A 86 3.95 -2.11 23.51
C ILE A 86 4.29 -1.15 22.36
N ILE A 87 4.81 -1.65 21.24
CA ILE A 87 5.15 -0.81 20.09
C ILE A 87 3.99 -0.74 19.10
N HIS A 88 3.80 0.45 18.53
CA HIS A 88 2.70 0.79 17.65
C HIS A 88 3.23 1.31 16.32
N ALA A 89 2.53 1.03 15.23
CA ALA A 89 2.86 1.60 13.94
C ALA A 89 2.54 3.10 13.88
N VAL A 90 3.55 3.88 13.52
CA VAL A 90 3.53 5.35 13.49
C VAL A 90 4.12 5.87 12.20
N ILE A 91 3.74 7.10 11.85
CA ILE A 91 4.23 7.84 10.68
C ILE A 91 4.87 9.13 11.17
N ASN A 92 6.17 9.05 11.44
CA ASN A 92 7.00 10.21 11.78
C ASN A 92 8.50 9.92 11.60
N GLY A 93 8.84 8.92 10.79
CA GLY A 93 10.24 8.62 10.52
C GLY A 93 10.79 9.60 9.48
N GLU A 94 11.88 9.20 8.82
CA GLU A 94 12.51 10.02 7.79
C GLU A 94 11.52 10.46 6.70
N TYR A 95 11.34 11.78 6.58
CA TYR A 95 10.67 12.39 5.43
C TYR A 95 11.64 12.49 4.26
N THR A 96 11.19 12.14 3.06
CA THR A 96 11.97 12.33 1.82
C THR A 96 11.23 13.29 0.90
N ALA A 97 11.87 14.41 0.57
CA ALA A 97 11.27 15.44 -0.27
C ALA A 97 11.08 14.99 -1.73
N ASP A 98 12.01 14.20 -2.27
CA ASP A 98 12.03 13.75 -3.67
C ASP A 98 10.74 13.00 -4.09
N ASP A 99 10.11 12.28 -3.15
CA ASP A 99 8.87 11.52 -3.37
C ASP A 99 7.74 11.94 -2.43
N ASN A 100 7.95 12.98 -1.61
CA ASN A 100 7.01 13.50 -0.62
C ASN A 100 6.41 12.40 0.28
N THR A 101 7.21 11.41 0.66
CA THR A 101 6.78 10.33 1.56
C THR A 101 7.44 10.43 2.93
N THR A 102 6.76 9.91 3.96
CA THR A 102 7.29 9.80 5.33
C THR A 102 7.44 8.35 5.72
N LYS A 103 8.57 7.97 6.34
CA LYS A 103 8.79 6.60 6.79
C LYS A 103 7.78 6.20 7.87
N MET A 104 7.23 5.00 7.70
CA MET A 104 6.44 4.31 8.72
C MET A 104 7.34 3.33 9.48
N PHE A 105 7.19 3.29 10.80
CA PHE A 105 7.96 2.39 11.68
C PHE A 105 7.11 2.05 12.91
N MET A 106 7.57 1.13 13.76
CA MET A 106 6.92 0.80 15.03
C MET A 106 7.76 1.28 16.22
N THR A 107 7.10 1.89 17.20
CA THR A 107 7.74 2.40 18.42
C THR A 107 6.76 2.47 19.59
N GLU A 108 7.28 2.51 20.81
CA GLU A 108 6.50 2.76 22.04
C GLU A 108 6.22 4.26 22.24
N ARG A 109 6.91 5.13 21.50
CA ARG A 109 6.75 6.58 21.62
C ARG A 109 5.38 7.06 21.15
N GLY A 110 4.98 8.24 21.65
CA GLY A 110 3.74 8.93 21.29
C GLY A 110 3.75 9.58 19.90
N ASP A 111 4.47 9.01 18.94
CA ASP A 111 4.52 9.49 17.56
C ASP A 111 3.13 9.36 16.88
N PRO A 112 2.82 10.19 15.84
CA PRO A 112 1.58 10.11 15.08
C PRO A 112 1.26 8.69 14.58
N LYS A 113 0.23 8.06 15.16
CA LYS A 113 -0.17 6.69 14.83
C LYS A 113 -0.74 6.58 13.42
N ALA A 114 -0.49 5.44 12.78
CA ALA A 114 -1.18 5.03 11.56
C ALA A 114 -2.48 4.31 11.95
N PHE A 115 -3.61 4.84 11.51
CA PHE A 115 -4.92 4.24 11.73
C PHE A 115 -5.36 3.45 10.49
N PHE A 116 -5.86 2.25 10.73
CA PHE A 116 -6.36 1.32 9.74
C PHE A 116 -7.77 0.87 10.11
N GLN A 117 -8.57 0.58 9.09
CA GLN A 117 -9.87 -0.05 9.20
C GLN A 117 -9.80 -1.40 8.48
N PRO A 118 -10.07 -2.52 9.17
CA PRO A 118 -10.26 -3.79 8.48
C PRO A 118 -11.46 -3.72 7.54
N VAL A 119 -11.26 -4.19 6.31
CA VAL A 119 -12.29 -4.32 5.28
C VAL A 119 -12.21 -5.69 4.63
N TYR A 120 -13.31 -6.14 4.02
CA TYR A 120 -13.25 -7.30 3.14
C TYR A 120 -12.79 -6.87 1.75
N GLY A 121 -11.89 -7.65 1.17
CA GLY A 121 -11.46 -7.50 -0.21
C GLY A 121 -11.20 -8.85 -0.86
N CYS A 122 -10.56 -8.81 -2.02
CA CYS A 122 -10.40 -9.98 -2.89
C CYS A 122 -8.94 -10.18 -3.19
N ASN A 123 -8.46 -11.41 -2.93
CA ASN A 123 -7.11 -11.79 -3.31
C ASN A 123 -6.97 -11.70 -4.84
N PRO A 124 -6.01 -10.91 -5.37
CA PRO A 124 -5.89 -10.65 -6.81
C PRO A 124 -5.42 -11.86 -7.61
N ASP A 125 -4.87 -12.89 -6.96
CA ASP A 125 -4.37 -14.10 -7.61
C ASP A 125 -5.41 -15.23 -7.61
N THR A 126 -6.23 -15.30 -6.56
CA THR A 126 -7.11 -16.45 -6.31
C THR A 126 -8.59 -16.13 -6.28
N ASP A 127 -8.98 -14.85 -6.37
CA ASP A 127 -10.36 -14.38 -6.16
C ASP A 127 -10.99 -14.85 -4.82
N ALA A 128 -10.16 -15.19 -3.83
CA ALA A 128 -10.63 -15.56 -2.51
C ALA A 128 -10.96 -14.30 -1.70
N VAL A 129 -12.06 -14.32 -0.96
CA VAL A 129 -12.36 -13.26 0.02
C VAL A 129 -11.28 -13.27 1.11
N GLN A 130 -10.79 -12.10 1.45
CA GLN A 130 -9.78 -11.89 2.48
C GLN A 130 -10.10 -10.63 3.31
N VAL A 131 -9.42 -10.49 4.45
CA VAL A 131 -9.42 -9.25 5.23
C VAL A 131 -8.22 -8.41 4.81
N GLU A 132 -8.45 -7.13 4.57
CA GLU A 132 -7.44 -6.13 4.21
C GLU A 132 -7.43 -5.00 5.24
N LEU A 133 -6.28 -4.36 5.43
CA LEU A 133 -6.15 -3.16 6.25
C LEU A 133 -6.21 -1.93 5.35
N ASP A 134 -7.36 -1.28 5.31
CA ASP A 134 -7.51 0.01 4.63
C ASP A 134 -6.91 1.13 5.48
N PHE A 135 -6.13 2.01 4.88
CA PHE A 135 -5.46 3.09 5.59
C PHE A 135 -6.41 4.28 5.75
N VAL A 136 -6.61 4.72 7.00
CA VAL A 136 -7.58 5.78 7.33
C VAL A 136 -6.91 7.12 7.50
N SER A 137 -5.90 7.19 8.37
CA SER A 137 -5.29 8.46 8.75
C SER A 137 -3.91 8.33 9.38
N ARG A 138 -3.14 9.43 9.28
CA ARG A 138 -1.98 9.72 10.12
C ARG A 138 -2.42 10.60 11.27
N ALA A 139 -2.55 10.05 12.47
CA ALA A 139 -3.18 10.74 13.60
C ALA A 139 -4.53 11.36 13.18
N ALA A 140 -4.69 12.68 13.32
CA ALA A 140 -5.89 13.40 12.93
C ALA A 140 -5.94 13.81 11.44
N VAL A 141 -4.92 13.49 10.64
CA VAL A 141 -4.83 13.85 9.21
C VAL A 141 -5.36 12.69 8.36
N PRO A 142 -6.55 12.81 7.75
CA PRO A 142 -7.16 11.71 7.01
C PRO A 142 -6.52 11.51 5.62
N GLY A 143 -6.65 10.29 5.12
CA GLY A 143 -6.33 9.91 3.75
C GLY A 143 -4.83 9.81 3.46
N GLY A 144 -4.51 9.60 2.19
CA GLY A 144 -3.20 9.14 1.75
C GLY A 144 -3.21 7.61 1.60
N PHE A 145 -2.04 7.02 1.41
CA PHE A 145 -1.91 5.58 1.28
C PHE A 145 -0.56 5.09 1.82
N ILE A 146 -0.52 3.82 2.19
CA ILE A 146 0.73 3.12 2.51
C ILE A 146 1.32 2.59 1.22
N CYS A 147 2.61 2.77 1.06
CA CYS A 147 3.35 2.30 -0.10
C CYS A 147 4.70 1.73 0.31
N PHE A 148 5.30 0.95 -0.56
CA PHE A 148 6.63 0.38 -0.36
C PHE A 148 7.60 0.95 -1.37
N ARG A 149 8.74 1.41 -0.86
CA ARG A 149 9.81 2.03 -1.66
C ARG A 149 11.11 1.27 -1.50
N SER A 150 11.86 1.12 -2.58
CA SER A 150 13.22 0.58 -2.54
C SER A 150 14.10 1.36 -1.56
N ALA A 151 14.89 0.64 -0.78
CA ALA A 151 15.85 1.12 0.19
C ALA A 151 17.20 0.40 0.00
N SER A 152 18.25 0.90 0.67
CA SER A 152 19.61 0.35 0.54
C SER A 152 19.64 -1.17 0.76
N GLY A 153 20.33 -1.90 -0.11
CA GLY A 153 20.58 -3.34 0.03
C GLY A 153 19.38 -4.22 -0.29
N GLU A 154 18.71 -4.00 -1.43
CA GLU A 154 17.59 -4.81 -1.94
C GLU A 154 16.38 -4.89 -0.98
N ARG A 155 16.15 -3.83 -0.20
CA ARG A 155 15.06 -3.75 0.78
C ARG A 155 13.93 -2.88 0.25
N HIS A 156 12.73 -3.10 0.74
CA HIS A 156 11.57 -2.25 0.46
C HIS A 156 10.96 -1.83 1.78
N GLU A 157 10.96 -0.54 2.09
CA GLU A 157 10.47 0.00 3.36
C GLU A 157 9.06 0.55 3.23
N ALA A 158 8.28 0.43 4.31
CA ALA A 158 6.96 1.03 4.40
C ALA A 158 7.06 2.55 4.51
N ARG A 159 6.24 3.23 3.72
CA ARG A 159 6.15 4.68 3.63
C ARG A 159 4.68 5.09 3.63
N TYR A 160 4.43 6.28 4.13
CA TYR A 160 3.16 6.99 3.97
C TYR A 160 3.31 8.05 2.89
N SER A 161 2.41 8.04 1.92
CA SER A 161 2.25 9.09 0.92
C SER A 161 0.99 9.91 1.26
N PRO A 162 1.09 11.23 1.42
CA PRO A 162 -0.04 12.07 1.80
C PRO A 162 -1.08 12.21 0.67
N PRO A 163 -2.31 12.64 0.99
CA PRO A 163 -3.32 13.00 -0.01
C PRO A 163 -2.76 13.98 -1.05
N GLY A 164 -3.09 13.75 -2.32
CA GLY A 164 -2.69 14.64 -3.42
C GLY A 164 -1.20 14.60 -3.74
N ASN A 165 -0.44 13.61 -3.24
CA ASN A 165 0.93 13.43 -3.67
C ASN A 165 0.98 13.08 -5.16
N THR A 166 1.68 13.91 -5.95
CA THR A 166 1.88 13.71 -7.39
C THR A 166 3.29 13.27 -7.74
N GLY A 167 4.16 13.05 -6.74
CA GLY A 167 5.45 12.39 -6.96
C GLY A 167 5.21 11.03 -7.62
N GLU A 168 5.98 10.70 -8.67
CA GLU A 168 5.71 9.65 -9.66
C GLU A 168 5.20 8.34 -9.01
N LEU A 169 3.88 8.30 -8.88
CA LEU A 169 3.09 7.17 -8.46
C LEU A 169 3.00 6.26 -9.66
N LEU A 170 3.63 5.08 -9.58
CA LEU A 170 3.29 3.99 -10.48
C LEU A 170 1.96 3.38 -10.00
N THR A 171 0.89 4.17 -10.07
CA THR A 171 -0.49 3.70 -9.93
C THR A 171 -0.78 2.84 -11.14
N SER A 172 -0.88 1.53 -10.95
CA SER A 172 -1.49 0.63 -11.94
C SER A 172 -2.91 0.24 -11.57
N HIS A 173 -3.50 0.87 -10.56
CA HIS A 173 -4.94 0.77 -10.28
C HIS A 173 -5.65 2.06 -10.70
N PRO A 174 -6.71 1.99 -11.53
CA PRO A 174 -7.61 3.11 -11.70
C PRO A 174 -8.32 3.34 -10.37
N SER A 175 -8.09 4.52 -9.78
CA SER A 175 -8.93 5.06 -8.71
C SER A 175 -10.41 4.88 -9.09
N ILE A 176 -11.17 4.15 -8.27
CA ILE A 176 -12.63 3.98 -8.42
C ILE A 176 -13.39 5.29 -8.10
N TYR A 177 -12.68 6.39 -7.82
CA TYR A 177 -13.29 7.68 -7.47
C TYR A 177 -13.56 8.64 -8.63
N ASP A 178 -13.38 8.24 -9.89
CA ASP A 178 -13.81 9.07 -11.03
C ASP A 178 -14.91 8.38 -11.85
N SER A 179 -16.16 8.80 -11.64
CA SER A 179 -17.29 8.52 -12.53
C SER A 179 -17.72 9.80 -13.27
N PRO A 180 -18.17 9.72 -14.53
CA PRO A 180 -17.81 10.70 -15.55
C PRO A 180 -18.95 11.66 -15.87
N HIS A 181 -18.75 12.96 -15.70
CA HIS A 181 -19.46 13.97 -16.48
C HIS A 181 -18.68 15.28 -16.51
N THR A 182 -17.82 15.46 -17.52
CA THR A 182 -17.70 16.68 -18.36
C THR A 182 -16.53 16.55 -19.34
N LYS A 183 -16.76 16.90 -20.62
CA LYS A 183 -15.75 16.95 -21.69
C LYS A 183 -14.98 18.29 -21.67
N PRO A 184 -14.10 18.55 -22.65
CA PRO A 184 -12.64 18.47 -22.54
C PRO A 184 -12.00 19.86 -22.41
N PHE A 185 -10.88 19.99 -21.70
CA PHE A 185 -10.02 21.17 -21.84
C PHE A 185 -8.57 20.76 -22.12
N SER A 186 -8.18 21.04 -23.36
CA SER A 186 -6.80 21.20 -23.80
C SER A 186 -6.26 22.58 -23.37
N MET A 187 -4.94 22.70 -23.28
CA MET A 187 -4.11 23.76 -22.67
C MET A 187 -3.90 23.50 -21.16
N ILE A 188 -2.68 23.34 -20.64
CA ILE A 188 -1.49 24.18 -20.83
C ILE A 188 -0.23 23.32 -20.64
N SER A 189 0.56 23.16 -21.71
CA SER A 189 1.92 22.56 -21.68
C SER A 189 3.02 23.59 -21.33
N LYS A 190 2.76 24.52 -20.41
CA LYS A 190 3.70 25.61 -20.06
C LYS A 190 3.71 25.97 -18.56
N LEU A 191 3.73 24.96 -17.70
CA LEU A 191 4.01 25.12 -16.26
C LEU A 191 5.02 24.08 -15.77
N THR A 192 5.82 23.51 -16.68
CA THR A 192 6.71 22.38 -16.42
C THR A 192 8.13 22.77 -16.00
N GLU A 193 8.38 23.99 -15.51
CA GLU A 193 9.77 24.44 -15.30
C GLU A 193 10.06 25.20 -13.98
N TYR A 194 9.12 25.31 -13.04
CA TYR A 194 9.39 26.13 -11.82
C TYR A 194 9.17 25.47 -10.45
N LEU A 195 8.74 24.22 -10.35
CA LEU A 195 8.56 23.56 -9.04
C LEU A 195 8.78 22.03 -9.11
N ASN A 196 9.85 21.57 -9.75
CA ASN A 196 10.21 20.15 -9.74
C ASN A 196 11.40 19.93 -8.79
N PRO A 197 11.21 19.68 -7.48
CA PRO A 197 12.23 18.95 -6.75
C PRO A 197 12.39 17.62 -7.48
N VAL A 198 13.62 17.33 -7.91
CA VAL A 198 14.06 16.13 -8.63
C VAL A 198 13.22 14.91 -8.25
N ILE A 199 12.18 14.61 -9.03
CA ILE A 199 11.40 13.38 -8.87
C ILE A 199 12.32 12.25 -9.33
N ARG A 200 12.73 11.42 -8.38
CA ARG A 200 13.66 10.33 -8.62
C ARG A 200 12.88 9.10 -9.08
N ALA A 201 12.74 8.94 -10.40
CA ALA A 201 12.10 7.79 -11.05
C ALA A 201 12.73 6.43 -10.68
N ASP A 202 13.89 6.43 -10.02
CA ASP A 202 14.62 5.24 -9.56
C ASP A 202 14.09 4.67 -8.23
N ARG A 203 13.21 5.38 -7.49
CA ARG A 203 12.66 4.91 -6.20
C ARG A 203 11.15 5.20 -6.07
N PRO A 204 10.31 4.67 -6.97
CA PRO A 204 8.86 4.84 -6.86
C PRO A 204 8.33 4.24 -5.53
N CYS A 205 7.30 4.87 -4.99
CA CYS A 205 6.55 4.31 -3.87
C CYS A 205 5.35 3.55 -4.43
N TYR A 206 5.41 2.22 -4.35
CA TYR A 206 4.36 1.35 -4.89
C TYR A 206 3.21 1.28 -3.90
N GLU A 207 2.03 1.75 -4.30
CA GLU A 207 0.79 1.56 -3.55
C GLU A 207 0.47 0.06 -3.44
N VAL A 208 -0.13 -0.36 -2.32
CA VAL A 208 -0.34 -1.77 -2.02
C VAL A 208 -1.66 -2.00 -1.31
N THR A 209 -2.21 -3.20 -1.51
CA THR A 209 -3.18 -3.79 -0.59
C THR A 209 -2.43 -4.51 0.54
N LEU A 210 -2.91 -4.35 1.77
CA LEU A 210 -2.35 -4.96 2.99
C LEU A 210 -3.25 -6.10 3.47
N ALA A 211 -3.03 -7.31 2.97
CA ALA A 211 -3.83 -8.48 3.34
C ALA A 211 -3.43 -9.03 4.72
N VAL A 212 -4.42 -9.28 5.58
CA VAL A 212 -4.23 -9.91 6.89
C VAL A 212 -4.12 -11.43 6.70
N VAL A 213 -3.03 -12.01 7.19
CA VAL A 213 -2.76 -13.44 7.12
C VAL A 213 -2.67 -14.01 8.54
N PRO A 214 -3.49 -15.00 8.92
CA PRO A 214 -3.42 -15.63 10.23
C PRO A 214 -2.01 -16.15 10.56
N ALA A 215 -1.62 -16.11 11.83
CA ALA A 215 -0.38 -16.75 12.26
C ALA A 215 -0.36 -18.24 11.86
N PRO A 216 0.77 -18.78 11.38
CA PRO A 216 0.90 -20.21 11.12
C PRO A 216 0.58 -21.00 12.38
N THR A 217 -0.21 -22.07 12.26
CA THR A 217 -0.39 -23.01 13.38
C THR A 217 0.93 -23.73 13.64
N ALA A 218 1.34 -23.76 14.91
CA ALA A 218 2.55 -24.44 15.37
C ALA A 218 2.48 -25.96 15.19
#